data_AF-A0A971D6B5-F1
#
_entry.id   AF-A0A971D6B5-F1
#
_cell.length_a   1.000
_cell.length_b   1.000
_cell.length_c   1.000
_cell.angle_alpha   90.00
_cell.angle_beta   90.00
_cell.angle_gamma   90.00
#
_symmetry.space_group_name_H-M   'P 1'
#
loop_
_entity.id
_entity.type
_entity.pdbx_description
1 polymer ?
#
loop_
_entity_poly.entity_id
_entity_poly.type
_entity_poly.pdbx_seq_one_letter_code
_entity_poly.pdbx_strand_id
1 'polypeptide(L)'
;MSGFYSLYPAGDDGGYLDDLVAASRDVLETLENYVAVQPMVTFFAALYAEMQSIKHLSPEIRETLMEQWFALYSGEELPKGAGIYKLISGWGELALENLCRTGPACFEVSFRRGVSRLKWWEFGAAAGSTLGIFSLISYAARPGCSACVNGAASASGPGDRPSSVGHGTGRGCAGPTSGKCPGCVGSAYFPWICGLHILLDYFIDQAEDLESGDLNFVSYYDSMQDAAAALNRFTCMSLEKAEALFSSWIHTAVVRGLLAMYLSDPKVKACGLSQYARQLAAQGDAGWLRRMCAAVRRIARI
;
A
#
# COMPACT_ATOMS: atom_id res chain seq x y z
N MET A 1 4.74 -29.44 -10.48
CA MET A 1 3.85 -28.99 -9.39
C MET A 1 4.61 -27.97 -8.59
N SER A 2 4.09 -26.75 -8.52
CA SER A 2 4.60 -25.72 -7.62
C SER A 2 4.55 -26.19 -6.16
N GLY A 3 5.43 -25.63 -5.35
CA GLY A 3 5.53 -25.95 -3.92
C GLY A 3 4.55 -25.16 -3.04
N PHE A 4 3.49 -24.54 -3.58
CA PHE A 4 2.59 -23.68 -2.80
C PHE A 4 1.96 -24.41 -1.61
N TYR A 5 1.58 -25.66 -1.82
CA TYR A 5 0.97 -26.51 -0.79
C TYR A 5 1.97 -27.40 -0.04
N SER A 6 3.28 -27.19 -0.22
CA SER A 6 4.32 -28.09 0.34
C SER A 6 4.28 -28.24 1.87
N LEU A 7 3.68 -27.27 2.58
CA LEU A 7 3.52 -27.25 4.03
C LEU A 7 2.05 -27.41 4.47
N TYR A 8 1.13 -27.71 3.54
CA TYR A 8 -0.31 -27.83 3.82
C TYR A 8 -0.82 -29.27 3.57
N PRO A 9 -1.78 -29.79 4.36
CA PRO A 9 -2.23 -31.19 4.22
C PRO A 9 -2.93 -31.52 2.89
N ALA A 10 -3.54 -30.54 2.23
CA ALA A 10 -4.15 -30.67 0.91
C ALA A 10 -3.26 -30.00 -0.13
N GLY A 11 -3.09 -30.61 -1.31
CA GLY A 11 -2.16 -30.06 -2.32
C GLY A 11 -2.43 -30.38 -3.78
N ASP A 12 -3.51 -31.10 -4.10
CA ASP A 12 -3.97 -31.23 -5.48
C ASP A 12 -5.14 -30.29 -5.72
N ASP A 13 -4.85 -29.14 -6.33
CA ASP A 13 -5.83 -28.14 -6.75
C ASP A 13 -6.16 -28.24 -8.25
N GLY A 14 -5.73 -29.32 -8.92
CA GLY A 14 -5.91 -29.51 -10.36
C GLY A 14 -5.07 -28.55 -11.22
N GLY A 15 -4.04 -27.90 -10.67
CA GLY A 15 -3.20 -26.92 -11.38
C GLY A 15 -3.70 -25.48 -11.27
N TYR A 16 -4.76 -25.22 -10.50
CA TYR A 16 -5.41 -23.91 -10.43
C TYR A 16 -4.47 -22.76 -10.08
N LEU A 17 -3.63 -22.89 -9.05
CA LEU A 17 -2.67 -21.83 -8.69
C LEU A 17 -1.57 -21.66 -9.74
N ASP A 18 -1.11 -22.76 -10.34
CA ASP A 18 -0.12 -22.70 -11.42
C ASP A 18 -0.69 -21.95 -12.64
N ASP A 19 -1.95 -22.22 -13.00
CA ASP A 19 -2.65 -21.56 -14.09
C ASP A 19 -2.88 -20.06 -13.83
N LEU A 20 -3.24 -19.67 -12.59
CA LEU A 20 -3.37 -18.26 -12.21
C LEU A 20 -2.03 -17.51 -12.31
N VAL A 21 -0.95 -18.14 -11.88
CA VAL A 21 0.41 -17.58 -11.97
C VAL A 21 0.83 -17.46 -13.44
N ALA A 22 0.57 -18.49 -14.25
CA ALA A 22 0.87 -18.47 -15.68
C ALA A 22 0.10 -17.35 -16.39
N ALA A 23 -1.22 -17.25 -16.21
CA ALA A 23 -2.03 -16.20 -16.80
C ALA A 23 -1.55 -14.79 -16.40
N SER A 24 -1.15 -14.60 -15.15
CA SER A 24 -0.60 -13.33 -14.68
C SER A 24 0.73 -13.00 -15.36
N ARG A 25 1.64 -13.99 -15.49
CA ARG A 25 2.93 -13.81 -16.17
C ARG A 25 2.76 -13.50 -17.64
N ASP A 26 1.92 -14.26 -18.34
CA ASP A 26 1.63 -14.06 -19.76
C ASP A 26 1.17 -12.62 -20.04
N VAL A 27 0.25 -12.09 -19.22
CA VAL A 27 -0.21 -10.70 -19.34
C VAL A 27 0.91 -9.71 -19.04
N LEU A 28 1.65 -9.89 -17.95
CA LEU A 28 2.73 -8.96 -17.56
C LEU A 28 3.88 -8.93 -18.57
N GLU A 29 4.17 -10.03 -19.26
CA GLU A 29 5.16 -10.13 -20.33
C GLU A 29 4.78 -9.31 -21.57
N THR A 30 3.48 -9.07 -21.82
CA THR A 30 3.03 -8.21 -22.91
C THR A 30 3.23 -6.71 -22.65
N LEU A 31 3.48 -6.32 -21.40
CA LEU A 31 3.58 -4.92 -21.01
C LEU A 31 4.99 -4.39 -21.26
N GLU A 32 5.16 -3.63 -22.35
CA GLU A 32 6.45 -3.06 -22.79
C GLU A 32 7.22 -2.35 -21.66
N ASN A 33 6.51 -1.68 -20.75
CA ASN A 33 7.11 -0.88 -19.68
C ASN A 33 7.07 -1.56 -18.29
N TYR A 34 6.81 -2.87 -18.21
CA TYR A 34 6.72 -3.55 -16.91
C TYR A 34 8.03 -3.48 -16.10
N VAL A 35 9.17 -3.54 -16.78
CA VAL A 35 10.51 -3.43 -16.15
C VAL A 35 10.64 -2.15 -15.31
N ALA A 36 9.99 -1.05 -15.71
CA ALA A 36 10.04 0.22 -14.99
C ALA A 36 9.31 0.20 -13.63
N VAL A 37 8.34 -0.71 -13.46
CA VAL A 37 7.52 -0.82 -12.24
C VAL A 37 7.80 -2.10 -11.45
N GLN A 38 8.42 -3.10 -12.08
CA GLN A 38 8.66 -4.42 -11.50
C GLN A 38 9.31 -4.38 -10.10
N PRO A 39 10.35 -3.56 -9.82
CA PRO A 39 10.93 -3.52 -8.47
C PRO A 39 9.93 -3.11 -7.39
N MET A 40 9.05 -2.15 -7.69
CA MET A 40 8.00 -1.70 -6.75
C MET A 40 6.84 -2.69 -6.68
N VAL A 41 6.44 -3.30 -7.81
CA VAL A 41 5.39 -4.33 -7.83
C VAL A 41 5.79 -5.54 -6.99
N THR A 42 7.01 -6.05 -7.19
CA THR A 42 7.56 -7.16 -6.39
C THR A 42 7.67 -6.79 -4.92
N PHE A 43 8.09 -5.55 -4.61
CA PHE A 43 8.17 -5.07 -3.23
C PHE A 43 6.79 -4.99 -2.56
N PHE A 44 5.78 -4.45 -3.22
CA PHE A 44 4.42 -4.42 -2.68
C PHE A 44 3.80 -5.80 -2.54
N ALA A 45 4.07 -6.71 -3.48
CA ALA A 45 3.64 -8.11 -3.36
C ALA A 45 4.30 -8.80 -2.16
N ALA A 46 5.59 -8.53 -1.91
CA ALA A 46 6.29 -9.05 -0.74
C ALA A 46 5.72 -8.49 0.56
N LEU A 47 5.55 -7.16 0.67
CA LEU A 47 4.92 -6.53 1.84
C LEU A 47 3.53 -7.10 2.14
N TYR A 48 2.71 -7.27 1.09
CA TYR A 48 1.39 -7.87 1.21
C TYR A 48 1.48 -9.31 1.72
N ALA A 49 2.31 -10.15 1.09
CA ALA A 49 2.46 -11.56 1.48
C ALA A 49 2.98 -11.72 2.91
N GLU A 50 3.95 -10.90 3.33
CA GLU A 50 4.47 -10.88 4.70
C GLU A 50 3.38 -10.49 5.70
N MET A 51 2.66 -9.40 5.45
CA MET A 51 1.56 -8.96 6.30
C MET A 51 0.46 -10.03 6.40
N GLN A 52 0.04 -10.62 5.27
CA GLN A 52 -0.95 -11.70 5.27
C GLN A 52 -0.43 -12.93 6.03
N SER A 53 0.85 -13.26 5.92
CA SER A 53 1.43 -14.40 6.65
C SER A 53 1.41 -14.15 8.15
N ILE A 54 1.83 -12.97 8.60
CA ILE A 54 1.91 -12.63 10.03
C ILE A 54 0.51 -12.48 10.65
N LYS A 55 -0.44 -11.83 9.96
CA LYS A 55 -1.77 -11.54 10.54
C LYS A 55 -2.58 -12.81 10.87
N HIS A 56 -2.35 -13.90 10.14
CA HIS A 56 -3.03 -15.19 10.33
C HIS A 56 -2.27 -16.13 11.28
N LEU A 57 -1.15 -15.69 11.87
CA LEU A 57 -0.54 -16.41 12.97
C LEU A 57 -1.43 -16.34 14.22
N SER A 58 -1.12 -17.19 15.19
CA SER A 58 -1.89 -17.24 16.43
C SER A 58 -1.83 -15.90 17.18
N PRO A 59 -2.91 -15.53 17.91
CA PRO A 59 -2.98 -14.24 18.62
C PRO A 59 -1.81 -13.99 19.57
N GLU A 60 -1.21 -15.04 20.12
CA GLU A 60 -0.11 -14.97 21.09
C GLU A 60 1.21 -14.44 20.48
N ILE A 61 1.36 -14.51 19.15
CA ILE A 61 2.61 -14.16 18.47
C ILE A 61 2.45 -13.09 17.39
N ARG A 62 1.27 -13.01 16.75
CA ARG A 62 1.05 -12.18 15.55
C ARG A 62 1.36 -10.70 15.76
N GLU A 63 0.95 -10.15 16.90
CA GLU A 63 1.12 -8.73 17.22
C GLU A 63 2.60 -8.38 17.41
N THR A 64 3.31 -9.14 18.24
CA THR A 64 4.75 -8.97 18.46
C THR A 64 5.53 -9.10 17.15
N LEU A 65 5.16 -10.04 16.27
CA LEU A 65 5.80 -10.19 14.97
C LEU A 65 5.47 -9.04 14.00
N MET A 66 4.28 -8.45 14.06
CA MET A 66 3.94 -7.25 13.28
C MET A 66 4.74 -6.03 13.73
N GLU A 67 4.93 -5.83 15.04
CA GLU A 67 5.78 -4.77 15.57
C GLU A 67 7.24 -4.94 15.14
N GLN A 68 7.75 -6.18 15.20
CA GLN A 68 9.09 -6.50 14.71
C GLN A 68 9.25 -6.24 13.23
N TRP A 69 8.28 -6.68 12.45
CA TRP A 69 8.26 -6.48 11.01
C TRP A 69 8.22 -4.99 10.66
N PHE A 70 7.41 -4.19 11.35
CA PHE A 70 7.39 -2.73 11.18
C PHE A 70 8.75 -2.09 11.47
N ALA A 71 9.42 -2.50 12.56
CA ALA A 71 10.73 -1.96 12.94
C ALA A 71 11.80 -2.16 11.86
N LEU A 72 11.75 -3.25 11.09
CA LEU A 72 12.65 -3.50 9.95
C LEU A 72 12.54 -2.41 8.87
N TYR A 73 11.35 -1.85 8.67
CA TYR A 73 11.09 -0.83 7.64
C TYR A 73 11.12 0.60 8.16
N SER A 74 10.72 0.82 9.41
CA SER A 74 10.71 2.15 10.03
C SER A 74 12.08 2.57 10.59
N GLY A 75 12.93 1.60 10.91
CA GLY A 75 14.18 1.82 11.63
C GLY A 75 13.99 2.13 13.12
N GLU A 76 12.79 1.92 13.66
CA GLU A 76 12.52 2.05 15.10
C GLU A 76 13.17 0.90 15.89
N GLU A 77 13.57 1.17 17.13
CA GLU A 77 14.02 0.13 18.04
C GLU A 77 12.85 -0.72 18.53
N LEU A 78 13.08 -2.03 18.66
CA LEU A 78 12.07 -2.94 19.17
C LEU A 78 11.73 -2.65 20.65
N PRO A 79 10.47 -2.84 21.07
CA PRO A 79 10.11 -2.82 22.47
C PRO A 79 10.93 -3.81 23.31
N LYS A 80 11.26 -3.44 24.55
CA LYS A 80 11.98 -4.32 25.49
C LYS A 80 11.19 -5.61 25.71
N GLY A 81 11.77 -6.75 25.32
CA GLY A 81 11.13 -8.09 25.44
C GLY A 81 10.69 -8.71 24.11
N ALA A 82 10.75 -7.97 22.99
CA ALA A 82 10.39 -8.49 21.67
C ALA A 82 11.25 -9.70 21.22
N GLY A 83 12.45 -9.87 21.76
CA GLY A 83 13.39 -10.93 21.35
C GLY A 83 12.96 -12.39 21.63
N ILE A 84 11.77 -12.63 22.19
CA ILE A 84 11.23 -13.99 22.40
C ILE A 84 10.93 -14.66 21.05
N TYR A 85 10.41 -13.89 20.08
CA TYR A 85 10.22 -14.32 18.71
C TYR A 85 11.21 -13.58 17.83
N LYS A 86 11.78 -14.25 16.83
CA LYS A 86 12.64 -13.63 15.83
C LYS A 86 12.01 -13.84 14.47
N LEU A 87 11.52 -12.76 13.86
CA LEU A 87 11.21 -12.80 12.44
C LEU A 87 12.51 -13.19 11.72
N ILE A 88 12.55 -14.39 11.14
CA ILE A 88 13.63 -14.79 10.26
C ILE A 88 13.37 -14.01 8.97
N SER A 89 14.29 -13.11 8.63
CA SER A 89 14.07 -12.24 7.48
C SER A 89 13.77 -13.06 6.23
N GLY A 90 12.64 -12.70 5.63
CA GLY A 90 12.10 -13.34 4.45
C GLY A 90 12.26 -12.43 3.23
N TRP A 91 11.62 -12.85 2.14
CA TRP A 91 11.65 -12.23 0.82
C TRP A 91 11.49 -10.68 0.79
N GLY A 92 10.91 -10.04 1.82
CA GLY A 92 10.80 -8.59 1.93
C GLY A 92 12.13 -7.84 2.03
N GLU A 93 13.13 -8.36 2.74
CA GLU A 93 14.47 -7.72 2.79
C GLU A 93 15.12 -7.74 1.40
N LEU A 94 15.07 -8.89 0.72
CA LEU A 94 15.58 -9.02 -0.65
C LEU A 94 14.81 -8.11 -1.62
N ALA A 95 13.50 -8.00 -1.46
CA ALA A 95 12.68 -7.12 -2.29
C ALA A 95 12.99 -5.65 -2.02
N LEU A 96 13.26 -5.26 -0.76
CA LEU A 96 13.67 -3.92 -0.38
C LEU A 96 15.07 -3.58 -0.92
N GLU A 97 16.03 -4.51 -0.82
CA GLU A 97 17.36 -4.36 -1.42
C GLU A 97 17.27 -4.17 -2.93
N ASN A 98 16.46 -5.00 -3.59
CA ASN A 98 16.25 -4.89 -5.04
C ASN A 98 15.58 -3.57 -5.41
N LEU A 99 14.59 -3.11 -4.63
CA LEU A 99 13.96 -1.81 -4.79
C LEU A 99 14.98 -0.67 -4.64
N CYS A 100 15.86 -0.71 -3.63
CA CYS A 100 16.89 0.31 -3.45
C CYS A 100 17.91 0.32 -4.61
N ARG A 101 18.23 -0.84 -5.18
CA ARG A 101 19.19 -0.97 -6.27
C ARG A 101 18.62 -0.56 -7.64
N THR A 102 17.37 -0.93 -7.92
CA THR A 102 16.79 -0.88 -9.27
C THR A 102 15.52 -0.04 -9.38
N GLY A 103 14.91 0.32 -8.25
CA GLY A 103 13.70 1.12 -8.20
C GLY A 103 13.94 2.62 -8.35
N PRO A 104 12.86 3.41 -8.50
CA PRO A 104 12.96 4.85 -8.58
C PRO A 104 13.38 5.45 -7.23
N ALA A 105 14.49 6.20 -7.19
CA ALA A 105 15.00 6.84 -5.97
C ALA A 105 13.97 7.75 -5.28
N CYS A 106 13.08 8.39 -6.05
CA CYS A 106 12.00 9.20 -5.49
C CYS A 106 11.01 8.40 -4.63
N PHE A 107 10.78 7.13 -4.96
CA PHE A 107 9.93 6.26 -4.16
C PHE A 107 10.61 5.84 -2.88
N GLU A 108 11.88 5.40 -2.91
CA GLU A 108 12.62 4.99 -1.70
C GLU A 108 12.60 6.09 -0.62
N VAL A 109 12.87 7.34 -1.02
CA VAL A 109 12.85 8.48 -0.09
C VAL A 109 11.44 8.73 0.46
N SER A 110 10.41 8.64 -0.39
CA SER A 110 9.02 8.82 0.04
C SER A 110 8.56 7.69 0.94
N PHE A 111 8.95 6.45 0.66
CA PHE A 111 8.65 5.26 1.43
C PHE A 111 9.19 5.42 2.86
N ARG A 112 10.49 5.67 3.04
CA ARG A 112 11.07 5.86 4.38
C ARG A 112 10.40 6.98 5.17
N ARG A 113 10.15 8.13 4.52
CA ARG A 113 9.47 9.28 5.16
C ARG A 113 8.00 9.00 5.50
N GLY A 114 7.32 8.18 4.69
CA GLY A 114 5.96 7.76 4.92
C GLY A 114 5.90 6.83 6.13
N VAL A 115 6.69 5.76 6.10
CA VAL A 115 6.74 4.73 7.16
C VAL A 115 7.14 5.34 8.51
N SER A 116 8.08 6.29 8.55
CA SER A 116 8.49 6.95 9.81
C SER A 116 7.40 7.80 10.48
N ARG A 117 6.23 7.97 9.85
CA ARG A 117 5.08 8.72 10.38
C ARG A 117 3.92 7.81 10.78
N LEU A 118 4.04 6.50 10.57
CA LEU A 118 2.99 5.55 10.82
C LEU A 118 3.18 4.86 12.17
N LYS A 119 2.07 4.35 12.71
CA LYS A 119 2.09 3.28 13.70
C LYS A 119 2.21 1.91 13.02
N TRP A 120 2.61 0.88 13.75
CA TRP A 120 2.76 -0.46 13.18
C TRP A 120 1.45 -0.99 12.57
N TRP A 121 0.29 -0.71 13.19
CA TRP A 121 -1.02 -1.11 12.66
C TRP A 121 -1.42 -0.30 11.42
N GLU A 122 -1.01 0.96 11.33
CA GLU A 122 -1.19 1.80 10.13
C GLU A 122 -0.31 1.30 8.97
N PHE A 123 0.91 0.85 9.26
CA PHE A 123 1.79 0.21 8.30
C PHE A 123 1.24 -1.14 7.82
N GLY A 124 0.75 -1.98 8.76
CA GLY A 124 0.05 -3.23 8.46
C GLY A 124 -1.15 -3.01 7.54
N ALA A 125 -1.99 -2.03 7.85
CA ALA A 125 -3.10 -1.65 7.00
C ALA A 125 -2.64 -1.20 5.61
N ALA A 126 -1.62 -0.34 5.52
CA ALA A 126 -1.08 0.11 4.23
C ALA A 126 -0.50 -1.02 3.38
N ALA A 127 0.12 -2.04 3.99
CA ALA A 127 0.64 -3.20 3.29
C ALA A 127 -0.47 -4.19 2.86
N GLY A 128 -1.65 -4.13 3.45
CA GLY A 128 -2.78 -5.02 3.14
C GLY A 128 -3.56 -4.69 1.88
N SER A 129 -3.21 -3.62 1.16
CA SER A 129 -3.89 -3.24 -0.06
C SER A 129 -3.11 -3.63 -1.31
N THR A 130 -3.80 -4.20 -2.30
CA THR A 130 -3.27 -4.51 -3.63
C THR A 130 -3.40 -3.33 -4.62
N LEU A 131 -4.05 -2.23 -4.23
CA LEU A 131 -4.30 -1.08 -5.12
C LEU A 131 -3.01 -0.46 -5.67
N GLY A 132 -1.93 -0.45 -4.89
CA GLY A 132 -0.62 0.03 -5.34
C GLY A 132 -0.01 -0.83 -6.44
N ILE A 133 -0.23 -2.15 -6.40
CA ILE A 133 0.22 -3.08 -7.45
C ILE A 133 -0.56 -2.81 -8.75
N PHE A 134 -1.89 -2.74 -8.66
CA PHE A 134 -2.73 -2.50 -9.83
C PHE A 134 -2.51 -1.13 -10.47
N SER A 135 -2.23 -0.09 -9.67
CA SER A 135 -1.95 1.24 -10.21
C SER A 135 -0.61 1.30 -10.94
N LEU A 136 0.41 0.60 -10.45
CA LEU A 136 1.70 0.46 -11.11
C LEU A 136 1.60 -0.36 -12.40
N ILE A 137 0.85 -1.46 -12.40
CA ILE A 137 0.60 -2.25 -13.63
C ILE A 137 -0.18 -1.40 -14.65
N SER A 138 -1.20 -0.66 -14.20
CA SER A 138 -1.95 0.26 -15.04
C SER A 138 -1.06 1.36 -15.62
N TYR A 139 -0.06 1.84 -14.87
CA TYR A 139 0.94 2.77 -15.37
C TYR A 139 1.80 2.14 -16.48
N ALA A 140 2.27 0.90 -16.29
CA ALA A 140 3.08 0.18 -17.26
C ALA A 140 2.34 -0.12 -18.57
N ALA A 141 1.01 -0.29 -18.51
CA ALA A 141 0.17 -0.52 -19.68
C ALA A 141 -0.04 0.74 -20.57
N ARG A 142 0.44 1.92 -20.16
CA ARG A 142 0.24 3.16 -20.94
C ARG A 142 1.32 3.34 -22.01
N PRO A 143 0.94 3.68 -23.25
CA PRO A 143 1.90 4.06 -24.28
C PRO A 143 2.71 5.30 -23.89
N GLY A 144 4.02 5.29 -24.11
CA GLY A 144 4.90 6.45 -23.90
C GLY A 144 5.34 6.73 -22.46
N CYS A 145 5.03 5.85 -21.50
CA CYS A 145 5.59 5.92 -20.15
C CYS A 145 7.05 5.48 -20.15
N SER A 146 7.99 6.39 -19.90
CA SER A 146 9.41 6.07 -19.80
C SER A 146 9.76 5.58 -18.39
N ALA A 147 10.63 4.57 -18.29
CA ALA A 147 11.37 4.34 -17.05
C ALA A 147 12.07 5.66 -16.66
N CYS A 148 12.06 6.02 -15.37
CA CYS A 148 13.04 6.97 -14.89
C CYS A 148 14.40 6.29 -15.03
N VAL A 149 15.08 6.52 -16.15
CA VAL A 149 16.46 6.08 -16.33
C VAL A 149 17.24 6.79 -15.23
N ASN A 150 17.70 6.02 -14.23
CA ASN A 150 18.77 6.47 -13.35
C ASN A 150 19.88 6.95 -14.27
N GLY A 151 20.17 8.25 -14.26
CA GLY A 151 21.14 8.86 -15.16
C GLY A 151 22.49 8.17 -15.04
N ALA A 152 22.71 7.14 -15.86
CA ALA A 152 24.02 6.72 -16.26
C ALA A 152 24.54 7.88 -17.10
N ALA A 153 25.48 8.63 -16.53
CA ALA A 153 26.21 9.66 -17.24
C ALA A 153 26.64 9.10 -18.60
N SER A 154 26.14 9.69 -19.67
CA SER A 154 26.74 9.56 -20.98
C SER A 154 28.18 10.08 -20.84
N ALA A 155 29.13 9.16 -20.76
CA ALA A 155 30.54 9.49 -20.81
C ALA A 155 30.85 10.02 -22.21
N SER A 156 31.01 11.34 -22.33
CA SER A 156 31.61 11.99 -23.48
C SER A 156 32.51 13.13 -23.03
N GLY A 157 33.82 12.92 -23.12
CA GLY A 157 34.85 13.97 -23.09
C GLY A 157 35.76 13.97 -21.85
N PRO A 158 37.11 13.95 -22.02
CA PRO A 158 38.04 14.10 -20.91
C PRO A 158 38.21 15.60 -20.60
N GLY A 159 37.94 16.00 -19.36
CA GLY A 159 38.18 17.38 -18.93
C GLY A 159 37.73 17.62 -17.50
N ASP A 160 38.73 17.83 -16.65
CA ASP A 160 38.69 18.47 -15.33
C ASP A 160 38.03 17.74 -14.14
N ARG A 161 38.87 17.46 -13.14
CA ARG A 161 38.47 17.05 -11.78
C ARG A 161 37.77 18.21 -11.08
N PRO A 162 36.77 17.94 -10.22
CA PRO A 162 36.49 18.82 -9.10
C PRO A 162 36.78 18.16 -7.76
N SER A 163 37.60 18.84 -6.99
CA SER A 163 37.66 18.80 -5.53
C SER A 163 36.38 19.43 -4.98
N SER A 164 35.62 18.73 -4.14
CA SER A 164 34.91 19.25 -2.95
C SER A 164 33.83 18.29 -2.47
N VAL A 165 33.79 18.12 -1.15
CA VAL A 165 32.77 17.40 -0.39
C VAL A 165 31.46 18.19 -0.50
N GLY A 166 30.49 17.65 -1.25
CA GLY A 166 29.14 18.20 -1.37
C GLY A 166 28.13 17.31 -0.65
N HIS A 167 27.41 17.87 0.32
CA HIS A 167 26.22 17.27 0.93
C HIS A 167 25.21 16.93 -0.18
N GLY A 168 24.87 15.65 -0.33
CA GLY A 168 23.91 15.18 -1.33
C GLY A 168 22.52 15.74 -1.08
N THR A 169 22.13 16.76 -1.85
CA THR A 169 20.75 17.21 -1.96
C THR A 169 19.92 16.13 -2.66
N GLY A 170 18.82 15.72 -2.04
CA GLY A 170 17.99 14.61 -2.49
C GLY A 170 17.50 14.79 -3.93
N ARG A 171 17.76 13.79 -4.78
CA ARG A 171 17.21 13.68 -6.13
C ARG A 171 15.70 13.35 -6.07
N GLY A 172 14.88 14.34 -5.74
CA GLY A 172 13.44 14.28 -5.93
C GLY A 172 13.08 14.55 -7.40
N CYS A 173 11.90 14.08 -7.85
CA CYS A 173 11.33 14.40 -9.16
C CYS A 173 10.79 15.85 -9.22
N ALA A 174 11.57 16.82 -8.75
CA ALA A 174 11.25 18.24 -8.85
C ALA A 174 11.60 18.73 -10.26
N GLY A 175 10.59 18.76 -11.15
CA GLY A 175 10.75 19.17 -12.55
C GLY A 175 9.46 18.94 -13.37
N PRO A 176 9.45 19.23 -14.69
CA PRO A 176 8.29 19.10 -15.58
C PRO A 176 7.74 17.67 -15.76
N THR A 177 8.37 16.69 -15.10
CA THR A 177 7.97 15.28 -15.01
C THR A 177 7.33 14.92 -13.66
N SER A 178 7.07 15.90 -12.78
CA SER A 178 6.38 15.67 -11.50
C SER A 178 5.03 14.96 -11.73
N GLY A 179 4.78 13.91 -10.94
CA GLY A 179 3.56 13.11 -11.05
C GLY A 179 3.50 12.13 -12.23
N LYS A 180 4.50 12.10 -13.12
CA LYS A 180 4.53 11.24 -14.32
C LYS A 180 5.38 9.99 -14.18
N CYS A 181 6.20 9.85 -13.12
CA CYS A 181 7.06 8.68 -12.94
C CYS A 181 6.36 7.60 -12.09
N PRO A 182 6.78 6.32 -12.24
CA PRO A 182 6.16 5.24 -11.49
C PRO A 182 6.42 5.37 -9.98
N GLY A 183 7.53 6.00 -9.57
CA GLY A 183 7.81 6.24 -8.16
C GLY A 183 6.87 7.27 -7.52
N CYS A 184 6.38 8.26 -8.27
CA CYS A 184 5.33 9.16 -7.78
C CYS A 184 4.01 8.40 -7.58
N VAL A 185 3.64 7.51 -8.52
CA VAL A 185 2.46 6.65 -8.38
C VAL A 185 2.58 5.77 -7.15
N GLY A 186 3.70 5.05 -6.99
CA GLY A 186 3.98 4.25 -5.79
C GLY A 186 3.88 5.06 -4.50
N SER A 187 4.39 6.30 -4.49
CA SER A 187 4.40 7.20 -3.32
C SER A 187 3.03 7.77 -2.96
N ALA A 188 2.11 7.85 -3.92
CA ALA A 188 0.73 8.25 -3.67
C ALA A 188 -0.08 7.09 -3.10
N TYR A 189 0.11 5.89 -3.66
CA TYR A 189 -0.61 4.71 -3.21
C TYR A 189 -0.12 4.21 -1.86
N PHE A 190 1.18 4.01 -1.71
CA PHE A 190 1.77 3.60 -0.44
C PHE A 190 2.45 4.79 0.28
N PRO A 191 2.17 5.03 1.58
CA PRO A 191 1.22 4.27 2.42
C PRO A 191 -0.21 4.79 2.36
N TRP A 192 -0.47 5.94 1.72
CA TRP A 192 -1.68 6.73 1.98
C TRP A 192 -2.97 6.12 1.42
N ILE A 193 -3.09 5.92 0.11
CA ILE A 193 -4.33 5.37 -0.48
C ILE A 193 -4.53 3.92 -0.03
N CYS A 194 -3.45 3.15 0.06
CA CYS A 194 -3.47 1.77 0.52
C CYS A 194 -3.89 1.66 2.00
N GLY A 195 -3.35 2.50 2.87
CA GLY A 195 -3.75 2.54 4.28
C GLY A 195 -5.19 3.02 4.45
N LEU A 196 -5.62 4.03 3.69
CA LEU A 196 -7.01 4.47 3.68
C LEU A 196 -7.97 3.33 3.31
N HIS A 197 -7.63 2.56 2.28
CA HIS A 197 -8.44 1.43 1.82
C HIS A 197 -8.68 0.43 2.96
N ILE A 198 -7.61 -0.08 3.57
CA ILE A 198 -7.73 -1.14 4.58
C ILE A 198 -8.25 -0.60 5.92
N LEU A 199 -7.87 0.61 6.32
CA LEU A 199 -8.43 1.21 7.54
C LEU A 199 -9.93 1.46 7.41
N LEU A 200 -10.46 1.78 6.22
CA LEU A 200 -11.91 1.94 6.02
C LEU A 200 -12.67 0.62 6.16
N ASP A 201 -12.09 -0.47 5.63
CA ASP A 201 -12.61 -1.83 5.73
C ASP A 201 -12.73 -2.26 7.20
N TYR A 202 -11.61 -2.19 7.91
CA TYR A 202 -11.53 -2.50 9.33
C TYR A 202 -12.36 -1.58 10.22
N PHE A 203 -12.60 -0.33 9.80
CA PHE A 203 -13.43 0.62 10.53
C PHE A 203 -14.90 0.20 10.55
N ILE A 204 -15.41 -0.43 9.47
CA ILE A 204 -16.80 -0.87 9.39
C ILE A 204 -17.00 -2.32 9.87
N ASP A 205 -15.96 -3.16 9.82
CA ASP A 205 -16.04 -4.60 10.08
C ASP A 205 -15.76 -5.02 11.54
N GLN A 206 -15.63 -4.05 12.45
CA GLN A 206 -15.30 -4.30 13.87
C GLN A 206 -16.13 -5.39 14.56
N ALA A 207 -17.44 -5.48 14.27
CA ALA A 207 -18.31 -6.48 14.89
C ALA A 207 -18.04 -7.90 14.34
N GLU A 208 -17.76 -8.02 13.04
CA GLU A 208 -17.49 -9.29 12.36
C GLU A 208 -16.11 -9.83 12.73
N ASP A 209 -15.10 -8.95 12.80
CA ASP A 209 -13.76 -9.33 13.22
C ASP A 209 -13.73 -9.80 14.68
N LEU A 210 -14.52 -9.14 15.55
CA LEU A 210 -14.65 -9.54 16.95
C LEU A 210 -15.32 -10.92 17.07
N GLU A 211 -16.33 -11.22 16.26
CA GLU A 211 -17.00 -12.52 16.24
C GLU A 211 -16.09 -13.64 15.72
N SER A 212 -15.27 -13.34 14.72
CA SER A 212 -14.37 -14.30 14.06
C SER A 212 -13.03 -14.48 14.79
N GLY A 213 -12.70 -13.59 15.74
CA GLY A 213 -11.40 -13.57 16.42
C GLY A 213 -10.26 -13.02 15.55
N ASP A 214 -10.60 -12.36 14.44
CA ASP A 214 -9.66 -11.82 13.49
C ASP A 214 -8.96 -10.58 14.04
N LEU A 215 -7.75 -10.32 13.55
CA LEU A 215 -7.02 -9.11 13.89
C LEU A 215 -7.76 -7.92 13.28
N ASN A 216 -8.09 -6.90 14.08
CA ASN A 216 -8.62 -5.63 13.59
C ASN A 216 -7.62 -4.47 13.87
N PHE A 217 -7.01 -3.88 12.85
CA PHE A 217 -6.09 -2.73 13.00
C PHE A 217 -6.71 -1.48 13.64
N VAL A 218 -8.03 -1.27 13.49
CA VAL A 218 -8.73 -0.13 14.10
C VAL A 218 -8.87 -0.29 15.62
N SER A 219 -8.81 -1.52 16.15
CA SER A 219 -8.87 -1.75 17.61
C SER A 219 -7.62 -1.28 18.37
N TYR A 220 -6.55 -0.92 17.67
CA TYR A 220 -5.29 -0.41 18.26
C TYR A 220 -5.28 1.11 18.45
N TYR A 221 -6.32 1.82 18.01
CA TYR A 221 -6.51 3.23 18.38
C TYR A 221 -7.15 3.34 19.78
N ASP A 222 -6.73 4.35 20.54
CA ASP A 222 -7.23 4.59 21.91
C ASP A 222 -8.74 4.83 21.96
N SER A 223 -9.31 5.39 20.88
CA SER A 223 -10.74 5.64 20.74
C SER A 223 -11.21 5.64 19.28
N MET A 224 -12.52 5.53 19.09
CA MET A 224 -13.14 5.67 17.76
C MET A 224 -12.91 7.06 17.16
N GLN A 225 -12.80 8.09 18.01
CA GLN A 225 -12.45 9.44 17.61
C GLN A 225 -11.02 9.48 17.05
N ASP A 226 -10.08 8.79 17.67
CA ASP A 226 -8.69 8.73 17.21
C ASP A 226 -8.55 7.95 15.90
N ALA A 227 -9.29 6.84 15.76
CA ALA A 227 -9.39 6.10 14.51
C ALA A 227 -9.98 6.97 13.38
N ALA A 228 -11.07 7.70 13.65
CA ALA A 228 -11.68 8.62 12.69
C ALA A 228 -10.72 9.77 12.33
N ALA A 229 -9.97 10.31 13.30
CA ALA A 229 -8.95 11.31 13.05
C ALA A 229 -7.82 10.77 12.17
N ALA A 230 -7.40 9.51 12.38
CA ALA A 230 -6.43 8.84 11.52
C ALA A 230 -6.94 8.67 10.09
N LEU A 231 -8.16 8.14 9.90
CA LEU A 231 -8.82 8.05 8.60
C LEU A 231 -8.91 9.41 7.90
N ASN A 232 -9.16 10.48 8.67
CA ASN A 232 -9.17 11.85 8.14
C ASN A 232 -7.79 12.28 7.64
N ARG A 233 -6.72 12.00 8.40
CA ARG A 233 -5.33 12.25 7.95
C ARG A 233 -5.01 11.47 6.67
N PHE A 234 -5.34 10.18 6.64
CA PHE A 234 -5.15 9.32 5.47
C PHE A 234 -5.95 9.81 4.26
N THR A 235 -7.17 10.29 4.46
CA THR A 235 -8.01 10.90 3.42
C THR A 235 -7.35 12.14 2.82
N CYS A 236 -6.94 13.09 3.66
CA CYS A 236 -6.28 14.32 3.19
C CYS A 236 -4.99 14.02 2.43
N MET A 237 -4.12 13.16 2.99
CA MET A 237 -2.87 12.76 2.33
C MET A 237 -3.13 12.02 1.02
N SER A 238 -4.11 11.13 0.98
CA SER A 238 -4.47 10.38 -0.23
C SER A 238 -4.92 11.30 -1.36
N LEU A 239 -5.77 12.28 -1.06
CA LEU A 239 -6.23 13.26 -2.05
C LEU A 239 -5.09 14.17 -2.51
N GLU A 240 -4.31 14.74 -1.58
CA GLU A 240 -3.15 15.59 -1.92
C GLU A 240 -2.18 14.86 -2.87
N LYS A 241 -1.84 13.60 -2.54
CA LYS A 241 -0.92 12.82 -3.38
C LYS A 241 -1.55 12.40 -4.70
N ALA A 242 -2.83 12.03 -4.72
CA ALA A 242 -3.54 11.68 -5.95
C ALA A 242 -3.68 12.88 -6.91
N GLU A 243 -3.93 14.08 -6.39
CA GLU A 243 -4.04 15.32 -7.16
C GLU A 243 -2.72 15.70 -7.84
N ALA A 244 -1.59 15.37 -7.21
CA ALA A 244 -0.26 15.61 -7.76
C ALA A 244 0.16 14.63 -8.87
N LEU A 245 -0.63 13.59 -9.15
CA LEU A 245 -0.33 12.60 -10.19
C LEU A 245 -0.80 13.04 -11.57
N PHE A 246 -0.12 12.54 -12.60
CA PHE A 246 -0.62 12.60 -13.97
C PHE A 246 -1.94 11.83 -14.10
N SER A 247 -2.90 12.39 -14.84
CA SER A 247 -4.27 11.85 -14.89
C SER A 247 -4.92 11.77 -13.49
N SER A 248 -4.69 12.76 -12.63
CA SER A 248 -5.17 12.81 -11.23
C SER A 248 -6.65 12.49 -11.04
N TRP A 249 -7.51 12.74 -12.04
CA TRP A 249 -8.92 12.43 -11.99
C TRP A 249 -9.20 10.95 -11.66
N ILE A 250 -8.42 10.00 -12.18
CA ILE A 250 -8.68 8.57 -11.92
C ILE A 250 -8.23 8.18 -10.52
N HIS A 251 -7.11 8.73 -10.05
CA HIS A 251 -6.58 8.46 -8.72
C HIS A 251 -7.46 9.08 -7.63
N THR A 252 -7.93 10.31 -7.84
CA THR A 252 -8.91 10.96 -6.94
C THR A 252 -10.27 10.26 -7.00
N ALA A 253 -10.69 9.72 -8.15
CA ALA A 253 -11.88 8.88 -8.24
C ALA A 253 -11.75 7.59 -7.43
N VAL A 254 -10.58 6.94 -7.41
CA VAL A 254 -10.32 5.79 -6.52
C VAL A 254 -10.50 6.19 -5.06
N VAL A 255 -9.88 7.27 -4.60
CA VAL A 255 -9.98 7.73 -3.20
C VAL A 255 -11.42 8.07 -2.81
N ARG A 256 -12.12 8.85 -3.64
CA ARG A 256 -13.55 9.19 -3.44
C ARG A 256 -14.44 7.94 -3.48
N GLY A 257 -14.14 7.00 -4.37
CA GLY A 257 -14.84 5.74 -4.52
C GLY A 257 -14.73 4.85 -3.28
N LEU A 258 -13.52 4.71 -2.72
CA LEU A 258 -13.29 3.99 -1.47
C LEU A 258 -14.14 4.58 -0.34
N LEU A 259 -14.03 5.89 -0.11
CA LEU A 259 -14.82 6.58 0.92
C LEU A 259 -16.33 6.40 0.70
N ALA A 260 -16.81 6.53 -0.53
CA ALA A 260 -18.22 6.39 -0.82
C ALA A 260 -18.72 4.96 -0.61
N MET A 261 -17.97 3.97 -1.10
CA MET A 261 -18.36 2.56 -1.07
C MET A 261 -18.42 2.04 0.36
N TYR A 262 -17.34 2.22 1.14
CA TYR A 262 -17.23 1.76 2.52
C TYR A 262 -18.16 2.54 3.46
N LEU A 263 -18.19 3.87 3.39
CA LEU A 263 -19.01 4.69 4.31
C LEU A 263 -20.51 4.70 3.96
N SER A 264 -20.91 3.98 2.92
CA SER A 264 -22.31 3.71 2.56
C SER A 264 -22.83 2.37 3.07
N ASP A 265 -21.93 1.52 3.60
CA ASP A 265 -22.27 0.16 4.00
C ASP A 265 -23.28 0.14 5.17
N PRO A 266 -24.27 -0.79 5.19
CA PRO A 266 -25.20 -0.95 6.31
C PRO A 266 -24.52 -1.11 7.68
N LYS A 267 -23.33 -1.72 7.74
CA LYS A 267 -22.55 -1.89 8.97
C LYS A 267 -22.24 -0.56 9.64
N VAL A 268 -22.06 0.52 8.87
CA VAL A 268 -21.83 1.89 9.40
C VAL A 268 -22.95 2.32 10.34
N LYS A 269 -24.21 1.99 10.03
CA LYS A 269 -25.34 2.33 10.89
C LYS A 269 -25.44 1.36 12.07
N ALA A 270 -25.23 0.07 11.83
CA ALA A 270 -25.28 -0.96 12.86
C ALA A 270 -24.25 -0.72 13.98
N CYS A 271 -23.04 -0.30 13.61
CA CYS A 271 -21.94 -0.01 14.54
C CYS A 271 -21.95 1.42 15.12
N GLY A 272 -23.00 2.22 14.86
CA GLY A 272 -23.09 3.59 15.39
C GLY A 272 -22.12 4.61 14.75
N LEU A 273 -21.51 4.29 13.62
CA LEU A 273 -20.44 5.10 12.98
C LEU A 273 -20.96 6.22 12.07
N SER A 274 -22.26 6.45 12.04
CA SER A 274 -22.94 7.34 11.08
C SER A 274 -22.48 8.81 11.14
N GLN A 275 -22.04 9.30 12.31
CA GLN A 275 -21.49 10.64 12.43
C GLN A 275 -20.12 10.74 11.78
N TYR A 276 -19.20 9.83 12.11
CA TYR A 276 -17.85 9.78 11.53
C TYR A 276 -17.89 9.57 10.02
N ALA A 277 -18.73 8.64 9.53
CA ALA A 277 -18.90 8.39 8.11
C ALA A 277 -19.36 9.64 7.33
N ARG A 278 -20.23 10.47 7.91
CA ARG A 278 -20.62 11.74 7.28
C ARG A 278 -19.48 12.74 7.23
N GLN A 279 -18.70 12.85 8.31
CA GLN A 279 -17.56 13.76 8.38
C GLN A 279 -16.45 13.35 7.39
N LEU A 280 -16.06 12.08 7.40
CA LEU A 280 -15.04 11.53 6.49
C LEU A 280 -15.44 11.68 5.02
N ALA A 281 -16.70 11.36 4.68
CA ALA A 281 -17.18 11.52 3.31
C ALA A 281 -17.28 12.99 2.87
N ALA A 282 -17.53 13.92 3.80
CA ALA A 282 -17.50 15.35 3.50
C ALA A 282 -16.06 15.82 3.27
N GLN A 283 -15.11 15.40 4.13
CA GLN A 283 -13.70 15.74 3.96
C GLN A 283 -13.16 15.28 2.60
N GLY A 284 -13.50 14.07 2.19
CA GLY A 284 -13.03 13.52 0.93
C GLY A 284 -13.85 13.90 -0.31
N ASP A 285 -14.80 14.84 -0.19
CA ASP A 285 -15.71 15.23 -1.28
C ASP A 285 -16.41 14.01 -1.94
N ALA A 286 -16.80 13.05 -1.10
CA ALA A 286 -17.45 11.79 -1.48
C ALA A 286 -18.91 11.73 -1.03
N GLY A 287 -19.44 12.80 -0.43
CA GLY A 287 -20.77 12.80 0.20
C GLY A 287 -21.93 12.50 -0.75
N TRP A 288 -21.88 12.98 -2.00
CA TRP A 288 -22.89 12.68 -3.02
C TRP A 288 -22.78 11.23 -3.51
N LEU A 289 -21.55 10.77 -3.78
CA LEU A 289 -21.28 9.41 -4.26
C LEU A 289 -21.69 8.38 -3.20
N ARG A 290 -21.41 8.67 -1.92
CA ARG A 290 -21.87 7.85 -0.78
C ARG A 290 -23.38 7.69 -0.75
N ARG A 291 -24.14 8.75 -1.02
CA ARG A 291 -25.62 8.68 -1.09
C ARG A 291 -26.08 7.83 -2.26
N MET A 292 -25.39 7.91 -3.41
CA MET A 292 -25.67 7.06 -4.56
C MET A 292 -25.37 5.59 -4.27
N CYS A 293 -24.21 5.27 -3.69
CA CYS A 293 -23.88 3.91 -3.27
C CYS A 293 -24.92 3.35 -2.30
N ALA A 294 -25.34 4.14 -1.30
CA ALA A 294 -26.39 3.74 -0.36
C ALA A 294 -27.75 3.50 -1.05
N ALA A 295 -28.09 4.28 -2.09
CA ALA A 295 -29.31 4.07 -2.86
C ALA A 295 -29.25 2.79 -3.70
N VAL A 296 -28.12 2.54 -4.37
CA VAL A 296 -27.88 1.31 -5.15
C VAL A 296 -28.00 0.08 -4.27
N ARG A 297 -27.34 0.07 -3.10
CA ARG A 297 -27.43 -1.01 -2.11
C ARG A 297 -28.87 -1.35 -1.71
N ARG A 298 -29.68 -0.32 -1.41
CA ARG A 298 -31.12 -0.49 -1.11
C ARG A 298 -31.91 -1.09 -2.27
N ILE A 299 -31.65 -0.65 -3.49
CA ILE A 299 -32.35 -1.15 -4.70
C ILE A 299 -31.95 -2.61 -4.97
N ALA A 300 -30.67 -2.92 -4.87
CA ALA A 300 -30.12 -4.25 -5.11
C ALA A 300 -30.32 -5.24 -3.93
N ARG A 301 -30.82 -4.75 -2.78
CA ARG A 301 -30.99 -5.54 -1.53
C ARG A 301 -29.68 -6.16 -1.02
N ILE A 302 -28.59 -5.42 -1.14
CA ILE A 302 -27.25 -5.72 -0.63
C ILE A 302 -26.76 -4.63 0.31
#